data_AF-A0A2H9R2K3-F1
#
_entry.id   AF-A0A2H9R2K3-F1
#
_cell.length_a   1.000
_cell.length_b   1.000
_cell.length_c   1.000
_cell.angle_alpha   90.00
_cell.angle_beta   90.00
_cell.angle_gamma   90.00
#
_symmetry.space_group_name_H-M   'P 1'
#
loop_
_entity.id
_entity.type
_entity.pdbx_description
1 polymer ?
#
loop_
_entity_poly.entity_id
_entity_poly.type
_entity_poly.pdbx_seq_one_letter_code
_entity_poly.pdbx_strand_id
1 'polypeptide(L)'
;MSVWPEGKLTRFEVARIIGARSLQISLGAPLLIKEPEGEFNPIKIAQEEFKEIKVPMTIKRTMPSGEKVVIDIKVGVKQWLNKHSGGII
;
A
#
# COMPACT_ATOMS: atom_id res chain seq x y z
N MET A 1 17.65 -5.25 19.67
CA MET A 1 16.75 -6.20 18.99
C MET A 1 15.72 -5.37 18.24
N SER A 2 15.69 -5.39 16.90
CA SER A 2 14.73 -4.59 16.14
C SER A 2 13.32 -5.17 16.36
N VAL A 3 12.43 -4.36 16.92
CA VAL A 3 11.05 -4.77 17.25
C VAL A 3 10.20 -4.94 15.97
N TRP A 4 10.70 -4.47 14.83
CA TRP A 4 9.96 -4.35 13.58
C TRP A 4 10.54 -5.24 12.49
N PRO A 5 9.70 -5.93 11.70
CA PRO A 5 10.17 -6.75 10.60
C PRO A 5 10.75 -5.88 9.48
N GLU A 6 12.01 -6.11 9.15
CA GLU A 6 12.70 -5.44 8.05
C GLU A 6 12.12 -5.91 6.70
N GLY A 7 11.78 -4.95 5.83
CA GLY A 7 11.27 -5.20 4.47
C GLY A 7 9.78 -5.58 4.35
N LYS A 8 9.12 -6.03 5.42
CA LYS A 8 7.72 -6.49 5.37
C LYS A 8 6.75 -5.38 5.78
N LEU A 9 5.62 -5.28 5.09
CA LEU A 9 4.50 -4.42 5.52
C LEU A 9 3.71 -5.06 6.67
N THR A 10 3.22 -4.22 7.56
CA THR A 10 2.23 -4.58 8.60
C THR A 10 0.82 -4.45 8.05
N ARG A 11 -0.14 -5.18 8.63
CA ARG A 11 -1.57 -5.05 8.25
C ARG A 11 -2.09 -3.61 8.37
N PHE A 12 -1.57 -2.84 9.33
CA PHE A 12 -1.95 -1.44 9.55
C PHE A 12 -1.43 -0.54 8.44
N GLU A 13 -0.19 -0.76 8.00
CA GLU A 13 0.39 -0.03 6.87
C GLU A 13 -0.36 -0.32 5.58
N VAL A 14 -0.70 -1.58 5.31
CA VAL A 14 -1.49 -1.96 4.13
C VAL A 14 -2.87 -1.30 4.15
N ALA A 15 -3.59 -1.40 5.27
CA ALA A 15 -4.88 -0.73 5.42
C ALA A 15 -4.77 0.80 5.24
N ARG A 16 -3.71 1.41 5.77
CA ARG A 16 -3.48 2.86 5.66
C ARG A 16 -3.16 3.28 4.23
N ILE A 17 -2.36 2.50 3.50
CA ILE A 17 -2.05 2.73 2.08
C ILE A 17 -3.32 2.74 1.25
N ILE A 18 -4.15 1.70 1.40
CA ILE A 18 -5.39 1.56 0.64
C ILE A 18 -6.37 2.67 0.99
N GLY A 19 -6.53 2.98 2.28
CA GLY A 19 -7.41 4.06 2.72
C GLY A 19 -6.95 5.43 2.20
N ALA A 20 -5.66 5.74 2.30
CA ALA A 20 -5.10 6.99 1.78
C ALA A 20 -5.23 7.09 0.27
N ARG A 21 -4.96 6.00 -0.47
CA ARG A 21 -5.07 6.00 -1.93
C ARG A 21 -6.51 6.08 -2.39
N SER A 22 -7.43 5.37 -1.74
CA SER A 22 -8.87 5.48 -1.99
C SER A 22 -9.34 6.92 -1.81
N LEU A 23 -8.88 7.62 -0.77
CA LEU A 23 -9.22 9.04 -0.58
C LEU A 23 -8.70 9.91 -1.72
N GLN A 24 -7.46 9.71 -2.17
CA GLN A 24 -6.92 10.44 -3.32
C GLN A 24 -7.78 10.26 -4.57
N ILE A 25 -8.17 9.01 -4.87
CA ILE A 25 -9.02 8.69 -6.02
C ILE A 25 -10.39 9.37 -5.89
N SER A 26 -11.01 9.34 -4.71
CA SER A 26 -12.27 10.06 -4.47
C SER A 26 -12.17 11.57 -4.67
N LEU A 27 -10.98 12.14 -4.48
CA LEU A 27 -10.71 13.56 -4.71
C LEU A 27 -10.31 13.88 -6.16
N GLY A 28 -10.44 12.92 -7.08
CA GLY A 28 -10.14 13.12 -8.50
C GLY A 28 -8.65 12.96 -8.86
N ALA A 29 -7.84 12.33 -8.01
CA ALA A 29 -6.47 12.01 -8.38
C ALA A 29 -6.43 11.01 -9.55
N PRO A 30 -5.44 11.11 -10.46
CA PRO A 30 -5.34 10.23 -11.62
C PRO A 30 -5.11 8.77 -11.20
N LEU A 31 -5.76 7.85 -11.91
CA LEU A 31 -5.59 6.42 -11.76
C LEU A 31 -4.32 5.96 -12.47
N LEU A 32 -3.60 5.00 -11.88
CA LEU A 32 -2.38 4.40 -12.45
C LEU A 32 -2.64 3.02 -13.07
N ILE A 33 -3.89 2.56 -13.01
CA ILE A 33 -4.38 1.35 -13.65
C ILE A 33 -5.42 1.72 -14.71
N LYS A 34 -5.82 0.74 -15.53
CA LYS A 34 -6.95 0.93 -16.44
C LYS A 34 -8.21 1.17 -15.62
N GLU A 35 -9.04 2.08 -16.09
CA GLU A 35 -10.36 2.30 -15.50
C GLU A 35 -11.16 0.99 -15.54
N PRO A 36 -11.70 0.53 -14.40
CA PRO A 36 -12.50 -0.68 -14.37
C PRO A 36 -13.77 -0.48 -15.20
N GLU A 37 -14.10 -1.47 -16.04
CA GLU A 37 -15.38 -1.50 -16.76
C GLU A 37 -16.50 -1.76 -15.75
N GLY A 38 -17.15 -0.70 -15.24
CA GLY A 38 -18.27 -0.81 -14.32
C GLY A 38 -18.32 0.26 -13.22
N GLU A 39 -18.67 -0.16 -12.01
CA GLU A 39 -18.90 0.73 -10.88
C GLU A 39 -17.60 1.40 -10.40
N PHE A 40 -17.60 2.73 -10.34
CA PHE A 40 -16.49 3.51 -9.81
C PHE A 40 -16.44 3.39 -8.28
N ASN A 41 -15.62 2.46 -7.78
CA ASN A 41 -15.39 2.29 -6.36
C ASN A 41 -13.92 2.59 -6.01
N PRO A 42 -13.64 3.75 -5.37
CA PRO A 42 -12.28 4.17 -5.03
C PRO A 42 -11.47 3.16 -4.20
N ILE A 43 -12.14 2.38 -3.33
CA ILE A 43 -11.49 1.37 -2.50
C ILE A 43 -11.03 0.20 -3.38
N LYS A 44 -11.91 -0.30 -4.25
CA LYS A 44 -11.56 -1.40 -5.18
C LYS A 44 -10.42 -0.98 -6.11
N ILE A 45 -10.47 0.25 -6.63
CA ILE A 45 -9.42 0.79 -7.50
C ILE A 45 -8.09 0.87 -6.74
N ALA A 46 -8.08 1.39 -5.51
CA ALA A 46 -6.87 1.43 -4.68
C ALA A 46 -6.31 0.03 -4.36
N GLN A 47 -7.18 -0.95 -4.13
CA GLN A 47 -6.78 -2.35 -3.93
C GLN A 47 -6.12 -2.93 -5.19
N GLU A 48 -6.66 -2.63 -6.37
CA GLU A 48 -6.13 -3.15 -7.62
C GLU A 48 -4.79 -2.48 -7.99
N GLU A 49 -4.65 -1.16 -7.77
CA GLU A 49 -3.36 -0.46 -7.87
C GLU A 49 -2.31 -1.04 -6.90
N PHE A 50 -2.74 -1.48 -5.72
CA PHE A 50 -1.87 -2.16 -4.76
C PHE A 50 -1.41 -3.52 -5.28
N LYS A 51 -2.30 -4.34 -5.85
CA LYS A 51 -1.91 -5.64 -6.45
C LYS A 51 -0.93 -5.46 -7.62
N GLU A 52 -1.13 -4.42 -8.43
CA GLU A 52 -0.25 -4.09 -9.55
C GLU A 52 1.06 -3.39 -9.13
N ILE A 53 1.27 -3.13 -7.82
CA ILE A 53 2.47 -2.47 -7.28
C ILE A 53 2.64 -1.04 -7.86
N LYS A 54 1.53 -0.35 -8.13
CA LYS A 54 1.53 0.98 -8.77
C LYS A 54 1.23 2.13 -7.83
N VAL A 55 0.97 1.88 -6.56
CA VAL A 55 0.60 2.94 -5.61
C VAL A 55 1.73 3.96 -5.45
N PRO A 56 1.49 5.27 -5.66
CA PRO A 56 2.54 6.30 -5.69
C PRO A 56 2.80 6.86 -4.29
N MET A 57 3.16 6.02 -3.33
CA MET A 57 3.46 6.45 -1.96
C MET A 57 4.57 5.60 -1.33
N THR A 58 5.13 6.09 -0.22
CA THR A 58 6.23 5.43 0.48
C THR A 58 5.95 5.43 1.98
N ILE A 59 6.38 4.40 2.69
CA ILE A 59 6.22 4.32 4.14
C ILE A 59 7.51 4.77 4.81
N LYS A 60 7.34 5.61 5.83
CA LYS A 60 8.41 6.06 6.71
C LYS A 60 8.10 5.63 8.12
N ARG A 61 8.89 4.70 8.65
CA ARG A 61 8.80 4.23 10.04
C ARG A 61 9.68 5.08 10.92
N THR A 62 9.15 5.53 12.05
CA THR A 62 9.93 6.14 13.12
C THR A 62 10.11 5.09 14.21
N MET A 63 11.36 4.71 14.45
CA MET A 63 11.72 3.74 15.49
C MET A 63 11.66 4.40 16.87
N PRO A 64 11.47 3.64 17.95
CA PRO A 64 11.56 4.18 19.31
C PRO A 64 12.91 4.84 19.62
N SER A 65 13.99 4.44 18.92
CA SER A 65 15.32 5.07 18.98
C SER A 65 15.39 6.45 18.30
N GLY A 66 14.34 6.88 17.60
CA GLY A 66 14.31 8.10 16.79
C GLY A 66 14.82 7.92 15.35
N GLU A 67 15.40 6.76 15.03
CA GLU A 67 15.82 6.43 13.68
C GLU A 67 14.63 6.33 12.71
N LYS A 68 14.82 6.80 11.48
CA LYS A 68 13.79 6.81 10.46
C LYS A 68 14.13 5.82 9.36
N VAL A 69 13.32 4.78 9.22
CA VAL A 69 13.48 3.76 8.18
C VAL A 69 12.47 4.02 7.07
N VAL A 70 12.96 4.16 5.84
CA VAL A 70 12.12 4.33 4.66
C VAL A 70 11.97 2.97 3.98
N ILE A 71 10.74 2.56 3.72
CA ILE A 71 10.42 1.29 3.07
C ILE A 71 9.95 1.58 1.66
N ASP A 72 10.66 1.01 0.69
CA ASP A 72 10.22 1.00 -0.70
C ASP A 72 8.91 0.20 -0.82
N ILE A 73 7.87 0.87 -1.28
CA ILE A 73 6.55 0.28 -1.46
C ILE A 73 6.59 -0.91 -2.42
N LYS A 74 7.43 -0.87 -3.46
CA LYS A 74 7.48 -1.95 -4.44
C LYS A 74 7.96 -3.25 -3.82
N VAL A 75 8.97 -3.13 -2.97
CA VAL A 75 9.53 -4.26 -2.22
C VAL A 75 8.51 -4.74 -1.17
N GLY A 76 7.94 -3.82 -0.39
CA GLY A 76 7.00 -4.14 0.66
C GLY A 76 5.73 -4.84 0.15
N VAL A 77 5.15 -4.35 -0.95
CA VAL A 77 3.96 -4.93 -1.58
C VAL A 77 4.28 -6.29 -2.19
N LYS A 78 5.39 -6.44 -2.91
CA LYS A 78 5.80 -7.74 -3.47
C LYS A 78 5.94 -8.81 -2.38
N GLN A 79 6.56 -8.45 -1.26
CA GLN A 79 6.66 -9.37 -0.12
C GLN A 79 5.30 -9.66 0.53
N TRP A 80 4.41 -8.67 0.60
CA TRP A 80 3.05 -8.86 1.10
C TRP A 80 2.25 -9.84 0.26
N LEU A 81 2.22 -9.64 -1.06
CA LEU A 81 1.48 -10.46 -2.02
C LEU A 81 1.98 -11.91 -2.01
N ASN A 82 3.30 -12.11 -1.94
CA ASN A 82 3.91 -13.44 -1.83
C ASN A 82 3.49 -14.17 -0.55
N LYS A 83 3.31 -13.44 0.56
CA LYS A 83 2.96 -14.03 1.86
C LYS A 83 1.48 -14.36 1.98
N HIS A 84 0.60 -13.56 1.38
CA HIS A 84 -0.85 -13.67 1.54
C HIS A 84 -1.59 -14.17 0.30
N SER A 85 -0.87 -14.74 -0.69
CA SER A 85 -1.45 -15.29 -1.92
C SER A 85 -2.41 -14.30 -2.65
N GLY A 86 -2.09 -13.00 -2.62
CA GLY A 86 -2.93 -11.96 -3.21
C GLY A 86 -4.07 -11.43 -2.33
N GLY A 87 -4.22 -11.93 -1.10
CA GLY A 87 -5.14 -11.39 -0.10
C GLY A 87 -4.70 -10.02 0.41
N ILE A 88 -5.65 -9.09 0.49
CA ILE A 88 -5.42 -7.72 0.94
C ILE A 88 -5.88 -7.50 2.40
N ILE A 89 -6.64 -8.45 2.96
CA ILE A 89 -7.15 -8.43 4.34
C ILE A 89 -7.20 -9.86 4.86
#